data_AF-A0A7G9S9R1-F1
#
_entry.id   AF-A0A7G9S9R1-F1
#
_cell.length_a   1.000
_cell.length_b   1.000
_cell.length_c   1.000
_cell.angle_alpha   90.00
_cell.angle_beta   90.00
_cell.angle_gamma   90.00
#
_symmetry.space_group_name_H-M   'P 1'
#
loop_
_entity.id
_entity.type
_entity.pdbx_description
1 polymer ?
#
loop_
_entity_poly.entity_id
_entity_poly.type
_entity_poly.pdbx_seq_one_letter_code
_entity_poly.pdbx_strand_id
1 'polypeptide(L)'
;MAALLIAGPPLLYLVAALLGSLMSVNRQWSEPDEGVTIYLASNGVHADLILPRKAQGLDWTPVVPPSDFRGAPAGAQWVAFGAGERAVYLNTPTWSDLTPKTAYHALTGGERVMHVEWVKDPSFAIRQIRLRPAEYRRLWASIRGDFDLDSNSRPQRLDHPGYTAADRFYRGVGKTSAVQTCNQWVASRLRLAGVKAPLWTPFTGGLTARYRPYKT
;
A
#
# COMPACT_ATOMS: atom_id res chain seq x y z
N MET A 1 -19.42 14.32 31.63
CA MET A 1 -18.64 13.07 31.78
C MET A 1 -18.82 12.09 30.61
N ALA A 2 -20.05 11.75 30.19
CA ALA A 2 -20.27 10.79 29.09
C ALA A 2 -19.68 11.21 27.72
N ALA A 3 -19.74 12.49 27.35
CA ALA A 3 -19.15 12.98 26.09
C ALA A 3 -17.62 12.84 26.02
N LEU A 4 -16.92 12.99 27.16
CA LEU A 4 -15.47 12.79 27.26
C LEU A 4 -15.07 11.32 27.14
N LEU A 5 -15.93 10.39 27.60
CA LEU A 5 -15.71 8.95 27.47
C LEU A 5 -15.93 8.44 26.04
N ILE A 6 -16.84 9.07 25.28
CA ILE A 6 -17.14 8.70 23.88
C ILE A 6 -16.14 9.34 22.90
N ALA A 7 -15.77 10.60 23.11
CA ALA A 7 -14.85 11.32 22.22
C ALA A 7 -13.36 11.07 22.53
N GLY A 8 -13.04 10.59 23.74
CA GLY A 8 -11.67 10.36 24.19
C GLY A 8 -10.88 9.39 23.31
N PRO A 9 -11.36 8.16 23.04
CA PRO A 9 -10.62 7.19 22.23
C PRO A 9 -10.38 7.63 20.77
N PRO A 10 -11.38 8.18 20.04
CA PRO A 10 -11.13 8.74 18.71
C PRO A 10 -10.10 9.87 18.72
N LEU A 11 -10.19 10.79 19.69
CA LEU A 11 -9.22 11.89 19.81
C LEU A 11 -7.80 11.37 20.09
N LEU A 12 -7.67 10.41 21.01
CA LEU A 12 -6.39 9.78 21.31
C LEU A 12 -5.79 9.09 20.08
N TYR A 13 -6.62 8.40 19.30
CA TYR A 13 -6.21 7.76 18.06
C TYR A 13 -5.70 8.79 17.03
N LEU A 14 -6.41 9.91 16.86
CA LEU A 14 -5.99 10.99 15.96
C LEU A 14 -4.68 11.66 16.42
N VAL A 15 -4.53 11.90 17.72
CA VAL A 15 -3.27 12.44 18.30
C VAL A 15 -2.13 11.46 18.10
N ALA A 16 -2.33 10.18 18.38
CA ALA A 16 -1.32 9.15 18.16
C ALA A 16 -0.96 9.04 16.67
N ALA A 17 -1.94 9.18 15.76
CA ALA A 17 -1.71 9.13 14.31
C ALA A 17 -0.87 10.31 13.86
N LEU A 18 -1.16 11.51 14.39
CA LEU A 18 -0.38 12.72 14.14
C LEU A 18 1.06 12.54 14.63
N LEU A 19 1.27 12.22 15.90
CA LEU A 19 2.60 12.04 16.49
C LEU A 19 3.39 10.93 15.77
N GLY A 20 2.76 9.79 15.51
CA GLY A 20 3.35 8.67 14.79
C GLY A 20 3.77 9.01 13.37
N SER A 21 3.03 9.90 12.68
CA SER A 21 3.35 10.33 11.32
C SER A 21 4.50 11.33 11.26
N LEU A 22 4.65 12.15 12.31
CA LEU A 22 5.76 13.11 12.46
C LEU A 22 7.07 12.38 12.81
N MET A 23 6.99 11.34 13.64
CA MET A 23 8.13 10.50 13.98
C MET A 23 8.57 9.67 12.78
N SER A 24 9.88 9.62 12.51
CA SER A 24 10.43 8.80 11.43
C SER A 24 11.30 7.66 11.91
N VAL A 25 11.19 6.56 11.19
CA VAL A 25 12.16 5.48 11.15
C VAL A 25 13.14 5.70 9.99
N ASN A 26 14.29 5.03 10.03
CA ASN A 26 15.37 5.19 9.06
C ASN A 26 15.77 6.67 8.86
N ARG A 27 15.92 7.42 9.98
CA ARG A 27 16.11 8.89 9.97
C ARG A 27 17.34 9.36 9.19
N GLN A 28 18.36 8.51 9.11
CA GLN A 28 19.61 8.73 8.39
C GLN A 28 19.47 8.55 6.87
N TRP A 29 18.37 8.00 6.38
CA TRP A 29 18.16 7.82 4.94
C TRP A 29 17.92 9.17 4.27
N SER A 30 18.67 9.41 3.19
CA SER A 30 18.42 10.43 2.19
C SER A 30 18.12 9.77 0.84
N GLU A 31 17.28 10.40 0.05
CA GLU A 31 17.00 9.97 -1.32
C GLU A 31 18.31 10.08 -2.15
N PRO A 32 18.73 9.02 -2.86
CA PRO A 32 19.91 9.07 -3.72
C PRO A 32 19.65 9.84 -5.00
N ASP A 33 20.70 10.41 -5.60
CA ASP A 33 20.61 11.10 -6.89
C ASP A 33 20.23 10.15 -8.02
N GLU A 34 20.80 8.94 -8.02
CA GLU A 34 20.57 7.88 -8.99
C GLU A 34 19.96 6.62 -8.36
N GLY A 35 19.20 5.87 -9.16
CA GLY A 35 18.59 4.63 -8.72
C GLY A 35 17.26 4.33 -9.40
N VAL A 36 16.54 3.35 -8.84
CA VAL A 36 15.22 2.96 -9.33
C VAL A 36 14.17 3.94 -8.81
N THR A 37 13.43 4.58 -9.71
CA THR A 37 12.30 5.43 -9.30
C THR A 37 11.07 4.55 -9.11
N ILE A 38 10.43 4.68 -7.95
CA ILE A 38 9.11 4.15 -7.66
C ILE A 38 8.17 5.31 -7.36
N TYR A 39 6.87 5.04 -7.37
CA TYR A 39 5.86 6.06 -7.10
C TYR A 39 4.91 5.65 -6.00
N LEU A 40 4.26 6.66 -5.42
CA LEU A 40 3.21 6.52 -4.44
C LEU A 40 1.96 7.18 -5.00
N ALA A 41 0.90 6.41 -5.11
CA ALA A 41 -0.43 6.86 -5.46
C ALA A 41 -1.31 6.90 -4.22
N SER A 42 -2.30 7.78 -4.22
CA SER A 42 -3.34 7.80 -3.20
C SER A 42 -4.63 8.41 -3.74
N ASN A 43 -5.75 7.84 -3.33
CA ASN A 43 -7.09 8.40 -3.60
C ASN A 43 -7.67 9.16 -2.38
N GLY A 44 -6.83 9.43 -1.37
CA GLY A 44 -7.25 10.06 -0.11
C GLY A 44 -7.67 9.07 0.99
N VAL A 45 -8.14 7.86 0.62
CA VAL A 45 -8.46 6.78 1.57
C VAL A 45 -7.29 5.80 1.68
N HIS A 46 -6.87 5.26 0.54
CA HIS A 46 -5.82 4.24 0.39
C HIS A 46 -4.58 4.82 -0.27
N ALA A 47 -3.47 4.12 -0.11
CA ALA A 47 -2.21 4.42 -0.77
C ALA A 47 -1.59 3.16 -1.34
N ASP A 48 -1.06 3.27 -2.56
CA ASP A 48 -0.46 2.18 -3.32
C ASP A 48 0.96 2.56 -3.75
N LEU A 49 1.86 1.58 -3.79
CA LEU A 49 3.20 1.72 -4.35
C LEU A 49 3.22 1.25 -5.80
N ILE A 50 3.65 2.12 -6.70
CA ILE A 50 3.81 1.79 -8.12
C ILE A 50 5.28 1.52 -8.40
N LEU A 51 5.59 0.28 -8.78
CA LEU A 51 6.93 -0.20 -9.07
C LEU A 51 7.09 -0.48 -10.56
N PRO A 52 8.31 -0.35 -11.12
CA PRO A 52 8.56 -0.77 -12.48
C PRO A 52 8.34 -2.27 -12.62
N ARG A 53 7.80 -2.68 -13.76
CA ARG A 53 7.56 -4.09 -14.13
C ARG A 53 8.81 -4.93 -13.93
N LYS A 54 9.94 -4.42 -14.42
CA LYS A 54 11.26 -5.02 -14.24
C LYS A 54 12.26 -3.95 -13.83
N ALA A 55 13.07 -4.22 -12.81
CA ALA A 55 14.23 -3.41 -12.46
C ALA A 55 15.21 -4.23 -11.62
N GLN A 56 16.50 -3.90 -11.70
CA GLN A 56 17.55 -4.55 -10.87
C GLN A 56 17.57 -6.08 -10.98
N GLY A 57 17.25 -6.62 -12.17
CA GLY A 57 17.17 -8.07 -12.42
C GLY A 57 15.95 -8.77 -11.84
N LEU A 58 14.99 -8.02 -11.27
CA LEU A 58 13.74 -8.55 -10.72
C LEU A 58 12.57 -8.25 -11.67
N ASP A 59 11.63 -9.18 -11.79
CA ASP A 59 10.48 -9.11 -12.71
C ASP A 59 9.19 -9.52 -11.99
N TRP A 60 8.16 -8.67 -12.06
CA TRP A 60 6.84 -8.96 -11.48
C TRP A 60 5.98 -9.86 -12.36
N THR A 61 6.28 -9.99 -13.65
CA THR A 61 5.51 -10.80 -14.61
C THR A 61 5.30 -12.26 -14.17
N PRO A 62 6.32 -12.99 -13.67
CA PRO A 62 6.10 -14.36 -13.19
C PRO A 62 5.40 -14.44 -11.83
N VAL A 63 5.39 -13.35 -11.04
CA VAL A 63 4.74 -13.32 -9.72
C VAL A 63 3.25 -13.02 -9.86
N VAL A 64 2.91 -12.01 -10.66
CA VAL A 64 1.53 -11.57 -10.94
C VAL A 64 1.30 -11.49 -12.45
N PRO A 65 1.10 -12.62 -13.15
CA PRO A 65 0.98 -12.65 -14.59
C PRO A 65 -0.12 -11.71 -15.12
N PRO A 66 0.15 -10.86 -16.14
CA PRO A 66 -0.90 -10.04 -16.76
C PRO A 66 -2.12 -10.83 -17.26
N SER A 67 -1.94 -12.12 -17.57
CA SER A 67 -3.02 -13.05 -17.93
C SER A 67 -4.01 -13.34 -16.80
N ASP A 68 -3.67 -13.02 -15.55
CA ASP A 68 -4.61 -13.12 -14.42
C ASP A 68 -5.67 -12.01 -14.43
N PHE A 69 -5.47 -10.97 -15.24
CA PHE A 69 -6.29 -9.77 -15.30
C PHE A 69 -7.22 -9.81 -16.52
N ARG A 70 -8.42 -9.23 -16.38
CA ARG A 70 -9.42 -9.19 -17.48
C ARG A 70 -8.94 -8.34 -18.66
N GLY A 71 -8.18 -7.29 -18.37
CA GLY A 71 -7.75 -6.30 -19.35
C GLY A 71 -6.52 -5.55 -18.88
N ALA A 72 -5.45 -6.28 -18.49
CA ALA A 72 -4.16 -5.65 -18.25
C ALA A 72 -3.74 -4.86 -19.51
N PRO A 73 -3.33 -3.59 -19.38
CA PRO A 73 -3.00 -2.76 -20.53
C PRO A 73 -1.86 -3.34 -21.36
N ALA A 74 -2.02 -3.36 -22.69
CA ALA A 74 -0.93 -3.69 -23.59
C ALA A 74 0.27 -2.77 -23.34
N GLY A 75 1.45 -3.38 -23.15
CA GLY A 75 2.68 -2.63 -22.87
C GLY A 75 2.80 -2.09 -21.44
N ALA A 76 2.01 -2.56 -20.47
CA ALA A 76 2.15 -2.16 -19.07
C ALA A 76 3.62 -2.29 -18.57
N GLN A 77 4.21 -1.16 -18.16
CA GLN A 77 5.59 -1.06 -17.67
C GLN A 77 5.66 -0.92 -16.15
N TRP A 78 4.52 -0.85 -15.48
CA TRP A 78 4.43 -0.60 -14.04
C TRP A 78 3.37 -1.49 -13.39
N VAL A 79 3.54 -1.73 -12.09
CA VAL A 79 2.59 -2.47 -11.26
C VAL A 79 2.34 -1.68 -9.99
N ALA A 80 1.09 -1.36 -9.70
CA ALA A 80 0.67 -0.80 -8.43
C ALA A 80 0.38 -1.91 -7.43
N PHE A 81 0.82 -1.73 -6.19
CA PHE A 81 0.58 -2.63 -5.08
C PHE A 81 0.03 -1.86 -3.89
N GLY A 82 -1.13 -2.31 -3.40
CA GLY A 82 -1.71 -1.91 -2.14
C GLY A 82 -2.05 -3.13 -1.30
N ALA A 83 -2.30 -2.93 -0.02
CA ALA A 83 -2.83 -4.00 0.81
C ALA A 83 -3.64 -3.44 1.97
N GLY A 84 -4.64 -4.17 2.45
CA GLY A 84 -5.42 -3.73 3.61
C GLY A 84 -6.44 -4.75 4.06
N GLU A 85 -7.29 -4.34 5.01
CA GLU A 85 -8.34 -5.21 5.54
C GLU A 85 -9.36 -5.50 4.44
N ARG A 86 -9.71 -6.78 4.27
CA ARG A 86 -10.57 -7.27 3.18
C ARG A 86 -11.86 -6.45 3.03
N ALA A 87 -12.65 -6.30 4.09
CA ALA A 87 -13.95 -5.64 3.99
C ALA A 87 -13.80 -4.14 3.68
N VAL A 88 -12.82 -3.45 4.28
CA VAL A 88 -12.56 -2.03 4.02
C VAL A 88 -12.01 -1.82 2.61
N TYR A 89 -11.00 -2.58 2.20
CA TYR A 89 -10.38 -2.40 0.89
C TYR A 89 -11.40 -2.70 -0.20
N LEU A 90 -12.11 -3.82 -0.15
CA LEU A 90 -13.04 -4.19 -1.21
C LEU A 90 -14.27 -3.28 -1.30
N ASN A 91 -14.75 -2.73 -0.17
CA ASN A 91 -16.04 -2.04 -0.12
C ASN A 91 -15.96 -0.55 0.23
N THR A 92 -14.78 0.01 0.46
CA THR A 92 -14.62 1.44 0.75
C THR A 92 -13.60 2.10 -0.19
N PRO A 93 -13.91 2.23 -1.50
CA PRO A 93 -13.09 2.98 -2.45
C PRO A 93 -12.96 4.46 -2.08
N THR A 94 -14.06 5.06 -1.61
CA THR A 94 -14.13 6.47 -1.17
C THR A 94 -14.60 6.57 0.27
N TRP A 95 -14.35 7.70 0.95
CA TRP A 95 -14.81 7.93 2.32
C TRP A 95 -16.34 7.88 2.46
N SER A 96 -17.10 8.20 1.40
CA SER A 96 -18.57 8.09 1.39
C SER A 96 -19.07 6.65 1.39
N ASP A 97 -18.23 5.67 1.06
CA ASP A 97 -18.57 4.25 1.05
C ASP A 97 -18.34 3.60 2.43
N LEU A 98 -17.96 4.37 3.45
CA LEU A 98 -17.76 3.86 4.80
C LEU A 98 -19.12 3.55 5.44
N THR A 99 -19.35 2.28 5.72
CA THR A 99 -20.55 1.79 6.42
C THR A 99 -20.20 1.46 7.87
N PRO A 100 -21.18 1.40 8.80
CA PRO A 100 -20.93 0.93 10.16
C PRO A 100 -20.28 -0.46 10.20
N LYS A 101 -20.61 -1.32 9.23
CA LYS A 101 -20.02 -2.66 9.08
C LYS A 101 -18.54 -2.58 8.68
N THR A 102 -18.19 -1.81 7.66
CA THR A 102 -16.79 -1.68 7.24
C THR A 102 -15.96 -0.91 8.28
N ALA A 103 -16.56 0.04 9.00
CA ALA A 103 -15.93 0.68 10.15
C ALA A 103 -15.63 -0.31 11.29
N TYR A 104 -16.57 -1.22 11.60
CA TYR A 104 -16.33 -2.28 12.59
C TYR A 104 -15.15 -3.18 12.18
N HIS A 105 -15.07 -3.59 10.91
CA HIS A 105 -13.93 -4.37 10.40
C HIS A 105 -12.63 -3.57 10.40
N ALA A 106 -12.66 -2.28 10.09
CA ALA A 106 -11.49 -1.40 10.21
C ALA A 106 -10.94 -1.38 11.64
N LEU A 107 -11.83 -1.37 12.64
CA LEU A 107 -11.46 -1.33 14.06
C LEU A 107 -10.97 -2.69 14.58
N THR A 108 -11.74 -3.74 14.32
CA THR A 108 -11.46 -5.09 14.85
C THR A 108 -10.40 -5.84 14.05
N GLY A 109 -10.19 -5.44 12.80
CA GLY A 109 -9.26 -6.10 11.90
C GLY A 109 -9.82 -7.33 11.23
N GLY A 110 -9.00 -7.94 10.38
CA GLY A 110 -9.41 -9.10 9.58
C GLY A 110 -8.29 -9.66 8.73
N GLU A 111 -8.69 -10.40 7.69
CA GLU A 111 -7.79 -10.90 6.67
C GLU A 111 -7.15 -9.74 5.90
N ARG A 112 -5.89 -9.91 5.51
CA ARG A 112 -5.24 -9.00 4.57
C ARG A 112 -5.56 -9.41 3.14
N VAL A 113 -5.83 -8.43 2.30
CA VAL A 113 -5.87 -8.59 0.85
C VAL A 113 -4.80 -7.72 0.20
N MET A 114 -4.23 -8.21 -0.89
CA MET A 114 -3.29 -7.49 -1.73
C MET A 114 -4.04 -7.00 -2.97
N HIS A 115 -4.02 -5.69 -3.20
CA HIS A 115 -4.48 -5.06 -4.43
C HIS A 115 -3.31 -4.95 -5.40
N VAL A 116 -3.51 -5.41 -6.64
CA VAL A 116 -2.50 -5.35 -7.69
C VAL A 116 -3.13 -4.77 -8.94
N GLU A 117 -2.48 -3.81 -9.58
CA GLU A 117 -2.94 -3.22 -10.83
C GLU A 117 -1.79 -3.08 -11.83
N TRP A 118 -1.97 -3.57 -13.06
CA TRP A 118 -1.03 -3.34 -14.15
C TRP A 118 -1.32 -2.00 -14.81
N VAL A 119 -0.31 -1.12 -14.87
CA VAL A 119 -0.49 0.25 -15.41
C VAL A 119 0.58 0.57 -16.46
N LYS A 120 0.18 1.34 -17.49
CA LYS A 120 1.09 1.73 -18.59
C LYS A 120 2.16 2.71 -18.11
N ASP A 121 1.74 3.65 -17.30
CA ASP A 121 2.55 4.73 -16.74
C ASP A 121 2.04 5.07 -15.33
N PRO A 122 2.84 5.74 -14.50
CA PRO A 122 2.46 6.13 -13.15
C PRO A 122 1.65 7.44 -13.13
N SER A 123 0.78 7.71 -14.11
CA SER A 123 0.10 9.01 -14.28
C SER A 123 -0.71 9.48 -13.07
N PHE A 124 -1.27 8.56 -12.28
CA PHE A 124 -2.05 8.84 -11.08
C PHE A 124 -1.21 8.89 -9.79
N ALA A 125 0.11 8.77 -9.90
CA ALA A 125 1.00 8.96 -8.77
C ALA A 125 1.01 10.43 -8.30
N ILE A 126 1.13 10.60 -6.98
CA ILE A 126 1.20 11.92 -6.34
C ILE A 126 2.61 12.22 -5.80
N ARG A 127 3.40 11.19 -5.53
CA ARG A 127 4.79 11.29 -5.05
C ARG A 127 5.68 10.29 -5.77
N GLN A 128 6.97 10.58 -5.76
CA GLN A 128 8.02 9.72 -6.28
C GLN A 128 9.14 9.56 -5.26
N ILE A 129 9.80 8.40 -5.30
CA ILE A 129 10.92 8.05 -4.43
C ILE A 129 11.97 7.34 -5.28
N ARG A 130 13.22 7.82 -5.24
CA ARG A 130 14.36 7.10 -5.80
C ARG A 130 14.96 6.16 -4.78
N LEU A 131 15.23 4.93 -5.21
CA LEU A 131 15.76 3.87 -4.37
C LEU A 131 17.12 3.42 -4.86
N ARG A 132 18.04 3.23 -3.91
CA ARG A 132 19.29 2.52 -4.17
C ARG A 132 18.97 1.07 -4.59
N PRO A 133 19.83 0.41 -5.38
CA PRO A 133 19.61 -0.99 -5.79
C PRO A 133 19.23 -1.94 -4.64
N ALA A 134 19.93 -1.85 -3.51
CA ALA A 134 19.66 -2.68 -2.34
C ALA A 134 18.30 -2.38 -1.67
N GLU A 135 17.87 -1.12 -1.67
CA GLU A 135 16.57 -0.69 -1.14
C GLU A 135 15.44 -1.23 -2.01
N TYR A 136 15.58 -1.14 -3.33
CA TYR A 136 14.61 -1.71 -4.27
C TYR A 136 14.47 -3.23 -4.10
N ARG A 137 15.59 -3.97 -3.99
CA ARG A 137 15.53 -5.43 -3.79
C ARG A 137 14.83 -5.80 -2.48
N ARG A 138 15.10 -5.09 -1.39
CA ARG A 138 14.39 -5.28 -0.11
C ARG A 138 12.90 -4.95 -0.22
N LEU A 139 12.56 -3.85 -0.90
CA LEU A 139 11.17 -3.48 -1.15
C LEU A 139 10.44 -4.58 -1.93
N TRP A 140 11.00 -5.00 -3.06
CA TRP A 140 10.46 -6.05 -3.91
C TRP A 140 10.26 -7.35 -3.13
N ALA A 141 11.26 -7.79 -2.37
CA ALA A 141 11.16 -8.99 -1.54
C ALA A 141 10.08 -8.86 -0.47
N SER A 142 9.97 -7.68 0.15
CA SER A 142 8.95 -7.43 1.18
C SER A 142 7.53 -7.43 0.64
N ILE A 143 7.30 -6.94 -0.59
CA ILE A 143 5.98 -6.97 -1.23
C ILE A 143 5.66 -8.39 -1.70
N ARG A 144 6.62 -9.07 -2.34
CA ARG A 144 6.45 -10.47 -2.78
C ARG A 144 6.14 -11.40 -1.61
N GLY A 145 6.81 -11.23 -0.48
CA GLY A 145 6.59 -12.04 0.72
C GLY A 145 5.26 -11.78 1.43
N ASP A 146 4.47 -10.80 1.00
CA ASP A 146 3.15 -10.51 1.57
C ASP A 146 2.01 -11.22 0.84
N PHE A 147 2.27 -11.89 -0.29
CA PHE A 147 1.28 -12.75 -0.95
C PHE A 147 1.15 -14.09 -0.23
N ASP A 148 -0.08 -14.50 0.04
CA ASP A 148 -0.38 -15.86 0.46
C ASP A 148 -0.33 -16.79 -0.77
N LEU A 149 0.54 -17.79 -0.72
CA LEU A 149 0.86 -18.63 -1.87
C LEU A 149 0.14 -19.97 -1.77
N ASP A 150 -0.28 -20.52 -2.92
CA ASP A 150 -0.82 -21.87 -3.01
C ASP A 150 0.29 -22.94 -2.96
N SER A 151 -0.10 -24.22 -3.05
CA SER A 151 0.83 -25.35 -3.10
C SER A 151 1.80 -25.32 -4.29
N ASN A 152 1.50 -24.52 -5.33
CA ASN A 152 2.35 -24.32 -6.50
C ASN A 152 3.19 -23.04 -6.41
N SER A 153 3.30 -22.43 -5.22
CA SER A 153 4.01 -21.17 -4.98
C SER A 153 3.46 -19.98 -5.78
N ARG A 154 2.17 -19.98 -6.13
CA ARG A 154 1.50 -18.89 -6.83
C ARG A 154 0.63 -18.05 -5.88
N PRO A 155 0.58 -16.72 -6.04
CA PRO A 155 -0.36 -15.89 -5.29
C PRO A 155 -1.81 -16.36 -5.45
N GLN A 156 -2.50 -16.55 -4.32
CA GLN A 156 -3.88 -17.00 -4.30
C GLN A 156 -4.82 -15.85 -4.64
N ARG A 157 -5.46 -15.93 -5.81
CA ARG A 157 -6.44 -14.93 -6.27
C ARG A 157 -7.73 -14.99 -5.45
N LEU A 158 -8.31 -13.83 -5.21
CA LEU A 158 -9.65 -13.73 -4.66
C LEU A 158 -10.68 -13.77 -5.79
N ASP A 159 -11.81 -14.42 -5.53
CA ASP A 159 -13.00 -14.34 -6.37
C ASP A 159 -13.68 -12.98 -6.16
N HIS A 160 -13.10 -11.96 -6.80
CA HIS A 160 -13.58 -10.58 -6.79
C HIS A 160 -13.27 -9.96 -8.16
N PRO A 161 -14.19 -9.17 -8.75
CA PRO A 161 -13.98 -8.59 -10.08
C PRO A 161 -12.79 -7.62 -10.15
N GLY A 162 -12.36 -7.05 -9.02
CA GLY A 162 -11.49 -5.87 -9.00
C GLY A 162 -12.32 -4.59 -9.12
N TYR A 163 -11.69 -3.43 -8.94
CA TYR A 163 -12.29 -2.13 -9.22
C TYR A 163 -12.38 -1.86 -10.73
N THR A 164 -11.46 -2.40 -11.53
CA THR A 164 -11.36 -2.20 -12.98
C THR A 164 -11.14 -3.53 -13.72
N ALA A 165 -10.80 -3.46 -15.01
CA ALA A 165 -10.36 -4.62 -15.76
C ALA A 165 -8.85 -4.90 -15.58
N ALA A 166 -8.09 -3.89 -15.15
CA ALA A 166 -6.63 -3.91 -15.05
C ALA A 166 -6.12 -4.30 -13.65
N ASP A 167 -7.02 -4.51 -12.68
CA ASP A 167 -6.68 -4.84 -11.31
C ASP A 167 -7.23 -6.20 -10.83
N ARG A 168 -6.62 -6.68 -9.76
CA ARG A 168 -6.96 -7.94 -9.09
C ARG A 168 -6.68 -7.87 -7.61
N PHE A 169 -7.42 -8.69 -6.88
CA PHE A 169 -7.19 -8.95 -5.47
C PHE A 169 -6.61 -10.34 -5.25
N TYR A 170 -5.64 -10.42 -4.34
CA TYR A 170 -5.02 -11.66 -3.89
C TYR A 170 -5.10 -11.75 -2.36
N ARG A 171 -5.02 -12.97 -1.82
CA ARG A 171 -4.84 -13.18 -0.38
C ARG A 171 -3.47 -12.65 0.05
N GLY A 172 -3.46 -11.91 1.15
CA GLY A 172 -2.24 -11.41 1.79
C GLY A 172 -1.93 -12.14 3.08
N VAL A 173 -0.66 -12.20 3.45
CA VAL A 173 -0.20 -12.84 4.69
C VAL A 173 -0.44 -11.91 5.89
N GLY A 174 -0.90 -12.51 6.99
CA GLY A 174 -1.07 -11.85 8.27
C GLY A 174 -2.41 -11.15 8.44
N LYS A 175 -2.53 -10.42 9.55
CA LYS A 175 -3.77 -9.73 9.93
C LYS A 175 -3.65 -8.24 9.74
N THR A 176 -4.80 -7.60 9.57
CA THR A 176 -4.95 -6.13 9.52
C THR A 176 -5.72 -5.68 10.77
N SER A 177 -5.67 -4.38 11.06
CA SER A 177 -6.36 -3.77 12.20
C SER A 177 -6.37 -2.25 12.04
N ALA A 178 -6.98 -1.53 12.99
CA ALA A 178 -6.88 -0.08 13.07
C ALA A 178 -5.41 0.41 13.15
N VAL A 179 -4.49 -0.41 13.65
CA VAL A 179 -3.06 -0.07 13.67
C VAL A 179 -2.39 -0.47 12.35
N GLN A 180 -2.71 -1.66 11.82
CA GLN A 180 -2.16 -2.20 10.57
C GLN A 180 -3.12 -1.93 9.40
N THR A 181 -3.25 -0.65 9.06
CA THR A 181 -4.06 -0.17 7.94
C THR A 181 -3.31 -0.29 6.60
N CYS A 182 -3.98 0.05 5.51
CA CYS A 182 -3.37 0.14 4.18
C CYS A 182 -2.24 1.17 4.08
N ASN A 183 -2.45 2.34 4.66
CA ASN A 183 -1.45 3.41 4.70
C ASN A 183 -0.24 2.98 5.54
N GLN A 184 -0.50 2.27 6.65
CA GLN A 184 0.57 1.69 7.46
C GLN A 184 1.31 0.56 6.74
N TRP A 185 0.63 -0.22 5.91
CA TRP A 185 1.27 -1.25 5.10
C TRP A 185 2.31 -0.64 4.16
N VAL A 186 1.97 0.42 3.43
CA VAL A 186 2.92 1.14 2.56
C VAL A 186 4.11 1.67 3.36
N ALA A 187 3.86 2.34 4.49
CA ALA A 187 4.92 2.82 5.36
C ALA A 187 5.85 1.69 5.82
N SER A 188 5.28 0.52 6.11
CA SER A 188 6.02 -0.66 6.56
C SER A 188 6.89 -1.25 5.44
N ARG A 189 6.41 -1.29 4.19
CA ARG A 189 7.21 -1.74 3.04
C ARG A 189 8.38 -0.81 2.78
N LEU A 190 8.16 0.51 2.83
CA LEU A 190 9.23 1.51 2.71
C LEU A 190 10.23 1.40 3.87
N ARG A 191 9.74 1.17 5.11
CA ARG A 191 10.60 0.93 6.27
C ARG A 191 11.49 -0.30 6.09
N LEU A 192 10.93 -1.43 5.65
CA LEU A 192 11.68 -2.67 5.37
C LEU A 192 12.67 -2.49 4.20
N ALA A 193 12.33 -1.64 3.23
CA ALA A 193 13.26 -1.24 2.17
C ALA A 193 14.44 -0.42 2.70
N GLY A 194 14.37 0.14 3.91
CA GLY A 194 15.39 1.03 4.49
C GLY A 194 15.13 2.51 4.19
N VAL A 195 14.00 2.84 3.57
CA VAL A 195 13.59 4.21 3.25
C VAL A 195 13.07 4.90 4.51
N LYS A 196 13.32 6.21 4.62
CA LYS A 196 12.76 7.04 5.68
C LYS A 196 11.22 7.06 5.58
N ALA A 197 10.55 6.45 6.55
CA ALA A 197 9.10 6.32 6.60
C ALA A 197 8.55 6.84 7.94
N PRO A 198 7.26 7.19 8.06
CA PRO A 198 6.63 7.46 9.35
C PRO A 198 6.68 6.22 10.25
N LEU A 199 6.74 6.43 11.57
CA LEU A 199 6.69 5.34 12.55
C LEU A 199 5.32 4.64 12.49
N TRP A 200 4.26 5.44 12.44
CA TRP A 200 2.89 4.97 12.30
C TRP A 200 2.04 5.97 11.52
N THR A 201 1.23 5.51 10.56
CA THR A 201 0.37 6.37 9.73
C THR A 201 -0.90 5.64 9.29
N PRO A 202 -2.02 5.78 10.01
CA PRO A 202 -3.28 5.19 9.57
C PRO A 202 -3.91 5.95 8.38
N PHE A 203 -3.50 7.20 8.14
CA PHE A 203 -4.02 8.08 7.08
C PHE A 203 -2.98 8.39 6.00
N THR A 204 -3.44 8.75 4.80
CA THR A 204 -2.63 9.02 3.61
C THR A 204 -1.78 10.30 3.74
N GLY A 205 -2.30 11.35 4.41
CA GLY A 205 -1.60 12.62 4.58
C GLY A 205 -0.27 12.49 5.34
N GLY A 206 -0.28 11.75 6.46
CA GLY A 206 0.92 11.49 7.26
C GLY A 206 1.99 10.66 6.53
N LEU A 207 1.57 9.85 5.56
CA LEU A 207 2.46 9.05 4.72
C LEU A 207 3.10 9.88 3.60
N THR A 208 2.28 10.62 2.86
CA THR A 208 2.66 11.20 1.55
C THR A 208 3.43 12.52 1.67
N ALA A 209 3.28 13.26 2.77
CA ALA A 209 3.88 14.58 2.97
C ALA A 209 5.43 14.60 2.95
N ARG A 210 6.07 13.43 3.04
CA ARG A 210 7.51 13.28 3.29
C ARG A 210 8.34 13.04 2.04
N TYR A 211 7.68 12.71 0.93
CA TYR A 211 8.32 12.32 -0.33
C TYR A 211 8.19 13.42 -1.37
N ARG A 212 9.04 13.36 -2.40
CA ARG A 212 9.07 14.37 -3.45
C ARG A 212 7.78 14.33 -4.30
N PRO A 213 7.17 15.48 -4.61
CA PRO A 213 6.07 15.56 -5.57
C PRO A 213 6.44 14.91 -6.92
N TYR A 214 5.52 14.14 -7.50
CA TYR A 214 5.71 13.62 -8.86
C TYR A 214 5.26 14.64 -9.92
N LYS A 215 4.10 15.26 -9.69
CA LYS A 215 3.54 16.34 -10.49
C LYS A 215 3.29 17.53 -9.58
N THR A 216 3.63 18.72 -10.07
CA THR A 216 3.30 20.03 -9.47
C THR A 216 1.91 20.47 -9.88
#